data_AF-A0A398BGI1-F1
#
_entry.id   AF-A0A398BGI1-F1
#
_cell.length_a   1.000
_cell.length_b   1.000
_cell.length_c   1.000
_cell.angle_alpha   90.00
_cell.angle_beta   90.00
_cell.angle_gamma   90.00
#
_symmetry.space_group_name_H-M   'P 1'
#
loop_
_entity.id
_entity.type
_entity.pdbx_description
1 polymer ?
#
loop_
_entity_poly.entity_id
_entity_poly.type
_entity_poly.pdbx_seq_one_letter_code
_entity_poly.pdbx_strand_id
1 'polypeptide(L)'
;MNTNAVAKLLGVSQSTIQRWVKQANLKMSRNELGHYVFSEDSIEVLKHIQEQVNNGVLLQEIAAARQTVRTGTVKQVKQPDSNAAVEKLIEKVSDLERRIDGKADDVVTYQLLQHRREIEELNGQVRQLMTLIETLEQQNESKEETVPDLSLEGPSKLMNKFKKKKIIGMLFGF
;
A
#
# COMPACT_ATOMS: atom_id res chain seq x y z
N MET A 1 -31.45 10.39 -39.93
CA MET A 1 -30.93 11.52 -39.14
C MET A 1 -29.49 11.86 -39.53
N ASN A 2 -29.05 13.12 -39.38
CA ASN A 2 -27.65 13.52 -39.59
C ASN A 2 -26.82 13.34 -38.30
N THR A 3 -25.48 13.36 -38.41
CA THR A 3 -24.57 13.20 -37.25
C THR A 3 -24.83 14.21 -36.12
N ASN A 4 -25.24 15.44 -36.46
CA ASN A 4 -25.52 16.49 -35.47
C ASN A 4 -26.78 16.19 -34.65
N ALA A 5 -27.86 15.74 -35.31
CA ALA A 5 -29.10 15.34 -34.65
C ALA A 5 -28.87 14.14 -33.71
N VAL A 6 -28.11 13.14 -34.15
CA VAL A 6 -27.78 11.97 -33.31
C VAL A 6 -26.87 12.35 -32.14
N ALA A 7 -25.92 13.27 -32.36
CA ALA A 7 -25.06 13.81 -31.28
C ALA A 7 -25.89 14.45 -30.17
N LYS A 8 -26.86 15.29 -30.55
CA LYS A 8 -27.77 15.93 -29.59
C LYS A 8 -28.67 14.92 -28.87
N LEU A 9 -29.15 13.90 -29.59
CA LEU A 9 -30.04 12.86 -29.02
C LEU A 9 -29.31 12.00 -27.98
N LEU A 10 -28.05 11.63 -28.24
CA LEU A 10 -27.25 10.79 -27.34
C LEU A 10 -26.45 11.58 -26.29
N GLY A 11 -26.52 12.92 -26.32
CA GLY A 11 -25.79 13.79 -25.39
C GLY A 11 -24.27 13.75 -25.56
N VAL A 12 -23.78 13.39 -26.75
CA VAL A 12 -22.34 13.25 -27.04
C VAL A 12 -21.90 14.16 -28.18
N SER A 13 -20.60 14.42 -28.30
CA SER A 13 -20.07 15.23 -29.40
C SER A 13 -20.15 14.51 -30.76
N GLN A 14 -20.20 15.28 -31.85
CA GLN A 14 -20.20 14.73 -33.21
C GLN A 14 -18.93 13.91 -33.51
N SER A 15 -17.78 14.30 -32.95
CA SER A 15 -16.52 13.57 -33.10
C SER A 15 -16.54 12.24 -32.34
N THR A 16 -17.25 12.16 -31.20
CA THR A 16 -17.46 10.90 -30.47
C THR A 16 -18.24 9.89 -31.31
N ILE A 17 -19.33 10.33 -31.97
CA ILE A 17 -20.11 9.45 -32.85
C ILE A 17 -19.28 9.01 -34.05
N GLN A 18 -18.55 9.92 -34.69
CA GLN A 18 -17.66 9.55 -35.81
C GLN A 18 -16.56 8.57 -35.36
N ARG A 19 -16.02 8.74 -34.15
CA ARG A 19 -15.05 7.81 -33.56
C ARG A 19 -15.67 6.44 -33.34
N TRP A 20 -16.89 6.35 -32.83
CA TRP A 20 -17.60 5.07 -32.64
C TRP A 20 -17.88 4.39 -33.97
N VAL A 21 -18.35 5.13 -34.98
CA VAL A 21 -18.60 4.59 -36.32
C VAL A 21 -17.32 4.02 -36.95
N LYS A 22 -16.19 4.72 -36.82
CA LYS A 22 -14.88 4.25 -37.30
C LYS A 22 -14.35 3.06 -36.52
N GLN A 23 -14.36 3.12 -35.19
CA GLN A 23 -13.74 2.13 -34.33
C GLN A 23 -14.56 0.83 -34.24
N ALA A 24 -15.89 0.94 -34.25
CA ALA A 24 -16.81 -0.19 -34.30
C ALA A 24 -17.03 -0.74 -35.73
N ASN A 25 -16.33 -0.18 -36.72
CA ASN A 25 -16.42 -0.54 -38.14
C ASN A 25 -17.87 -0.64 -38.66
N LEU A 26 -18.71 0.31 -38.27
CA LEU A 26 -20.12 0.32 -38.65
C LEU A 26 -20.27 0.75 -40.12
N LYS A 27 -20.84 -0.12 -40.95
CA LYS A 27 -21.18 0.20 -42.35
C LYS A 27 -22.41 1.12 -42.39
N MET A 28 -22.19 2.41 -42.17
CA MET A 28 -23.23 3.43 -42.21
C MET A 28 -23.42 3.98 -43.63
N SER A 29 -24.66 4.18 -44.06
CA SER A 29 -24.98 4.82 -45.34
C SER A 29 -24.49 6.27 -45.37
N ARG A 30 -23.89 6.67 -46.49
CA ARG A 30 -23.55 8.07 -46.77
C ARG A 30 -24.55 8.65 -47.75
N ASN A 31 -24.92 9.92 -47.56
CA ASN A 31 -25.72 10.64 -48.54
C ASN A 31 -24.87 11.02 -49.77
N GLU A 32 -25.49 11.58 -50.80
CA GLU A 32 -24.78 12.01 -52.03
C GLU A 32 -23.67 13.06 -51.77
N LEU A 33 -23.77 13.82 -50.67
CA LEU A 33 -22.75 14.76 -50.21
C LEU A 33 -21.67 14.14 -49.29
N GLY A 34 -21.67 12.82 -49.11
CA GLY A 34 -20.65 12.11 -48.32
C GLY A 34 -20.83 12.17 -46.79
N HIS A 35 -21.87 12.82 -46.27
CA HIS A 35 -22.18 12.83 -44.84
C HIS A 35 -22.86 11.53 -44.37
N TYR A 36 -22.59 11.14 -43.12
CA TYR A 36 -23.24 9.98 -42.50
C TYR A 36 -24.75 10.23 -42.30
N VAL A 37 -25.55 9.27 -42.73
CA VAL A 37 -27.00 9.22 -42.51
C VAL A 37 -27.28 8.05 -41.59
N PHE A 38 -27.91 8.31 -40.45
CA PHE A 38 -28.25 7.32 -39.43
C PHE A 38 -29.73 6.93 -39.53
N SER A 39 -30.01 5.62 -39.63
CA SER A 39 -31.35 5.04 -39.44
C SER A 39 -31.65 4.84 -37.95
N GLU A 40 -32.90 4.57 -37.59
CA GLU A 40 -33.29 4.29 -36.20
C GLU A 40 -32.50 3.09 -35.63
N ASP A 41 -32.39 2.00 -36.40
CA ASP A 41 -31.59 0.82 -36.03
C ASP A 41 -30.12 1.20 -35.73
N SER A 42 -29.57 2.15 -36.48
CA SER A 42 -28.19 2.61 -36.27
C SER A 42 -28.05 3.43 -35.00
N ILE A 43 -29.10 4.13 -34.58
CA ILE A 43 -29.14 4.88 -33.33
C ILE A 43 -29.22 3.92 -32.14
N GLU A 44 -29.99 2.84 -32.23
CA GLU A 44 -30.04 1.78 -31.21
C GLU A 44 -28.67 1.13 -31.01
N VAL A 45 -27.97 0.84 -32.11
CA VAL A 45 -26.60 0.36 -32.10
C VAL A 45 -25.67 1.31 -31.34
N LEU A 46 -25.79 2.62 -31.60
CA LEU A 46 -24.97 3.64 -30.93
C LEU A 46 -25.31 3.78 -29.44
N LYS A 47 -26.59 3.62 -29.06
CA LYS A 47 -27.02 3.57 -27.64
C LYS A 47 -26.37 2.38 -26.91
N HIS A 48 -26.35 1.21 -27.53
CA HIS A 48 -25.72 0.05 -26.93
C HIS A 48 -24.20 0.22 -26.79
N ILE A 49 -23.55 0.82 -27.79
CA ILE A 49 -22.12 1.17 -27.70
C ILE A 49 -21.88 2.15 -26.56
N GLN A 50 -22.74 3.16 -26.39
CA GLN A 50 -22.64 4.12 -25.28
C GLN A 50 -22.72 3.43 -23.92
N GLU A 51 -23.66 2.52 -23.74
CA GLU A 51 -23.82 1.75 -22.50
C GLU A 51 -22.60 0.88 -22.20
N GLN A 52 -22.09 0.15 -23.20
CA GLN A 52 -20.90 -0.68 -23.05
C GLN A 52 -19.65 0.15 -22.71
N VAL A 53 -19.49 1.32 -23.34
CA VAL A 53 -18.38 2.23 -23.04
C VAL A 53 -18.50 2.81 -21.63
N ASN A 54 -19.70 3.18 -21.18
CA ASN A 54 -19.92 3.65 -19.80
C ASN A 54 -19.64 2.55 -18.76
N ASN A 55 -19.87 1.29 -19.12
CA ASN A 55 -19.55 0.13 -18.28
C ASN A 55 -18.06 -0.29 -18.34
N GLY A 56 -17.20 0.49 -19.01
CA GLY A 56 -15.75 0.27 -19.05
C GLY A 56 -15.26 -0.70 -20.13
N VAL A 57 -16.12 -1.13 -21.06
CA VAL A 57 -15.75 -2.02 -22.16
C VAL A 57 -15.01 -1.24 -23.26
N LEU A 58 -13.92 -1.81 -23.76
CA LEU A 58 -13.12 -1.21 -24.83
C LEU A 58 -13.85 -1.28 -26.18
N LEU A 59 -13.90 -0.18 -26.92
CA LEU A 59 -14.62 -0.08 -28.20
C LEU A 59 -14.18 -1.11 -29.26
N GLN A 60 -12.94 -1.60 -29.16
CA GLN A 60 -12.38 -2.61 -30.07
C GLN A 60 -13.01 -3.99 -29.86
N GLU A 61 -13.35 -4.33 -28.62
CA GLU A 61 -13.98 -5.61 -28.27
C GLU A 61 -15.43 -5.65 -28.76
N ILE A 62 -16.12 -4.51 -28.71
CA ILE A 62 -17.47 -4.34 -29.26
C ILE A 62 -17.49 -4.56 -30.77
N ALA A 63 -16.46 -4.07 -31.48
CA ALA A 63 -16.30 -4.25 -32.92
C ALA A 63 -16.04 -5.73 -33.27
N ALA A 64 -15.19 -6.40 -32.48
CA ALA A 64 -14.85 -7.81 -32.67
C ALA A 64 -16.06 -8.73 -32.44
N ALA A 65 -16.86 -8.46 -31.40
CA ALA A 65 -18.07 -9.24 -31.10
C ALA A 65 -19.15 -9.15 -32.19
N ARG A 66 -19.23 -8.05 -32.93
CA ARG A 66 -20.19 -7.87 -34.03
C ARG A 66 -19.78 -8.53 -35.35
N GLN A 67 -18.49 -8.77 -35.57
CA GLN A 67 -18.00 -9.39 -36.80
C GLN A 67 -18.17 -10.92 -36.82
N THR A 68 -18.56 -11.53 -35.70
CA THR A 68 -18.74 -12.97 -35.59
C THR A 68 -20.20 -13.40 -35.75
N VAL A 69 -20.82 -13.08 -36.90
CA VAL A 69 -21.99 -13.84 -37.38
C VAL A 69 -21.53 -14.74 -38.51
N ARG A 70 -20.63 -15.67 -38.18
CA ARG A 70 -20.35 -16.82 -39.02
C ARG A 70 -21.37 -17.88 -38.63
N THR A 71 -22.31 -18.19 -39.51
CA THR A 71 -23.19 -19.37 -39.39
C THR A 71 -22.36 -20.63 -39.58
N GLY A 72 -21.49 -20.92 -38.61
CA GLY A 72 -21.02 -22.27 -38.36
C GLY A 72 -21.94 -22.84 -37.30
N THR A 73 -22.46 -24.04 -37.53
CA THR A 73 -23.01 -24.85 -36.44
C THR A 73 -21.94 -24.96 -35.38
N VAL A 74 -22.04 -24.13 -34.34
CA VAL A 74 -21.20 -24.23 -33.16
C VAL A 74 -21.63 -25.53 -32.53
N LYS A 75 -20.81 -26.57 -32.74
CA LYS A 75 -20.78 -27.72 -31.84
C LYS A 75 -20.57 -27.08 -30.48
N GLN A 76 -21.64 -27.01 -29.69
CA GLN A 76 -21.62 -26.56 -28.31
C GLN A 76 -20.57 -27.42 -27.62
N VAL A 77 -19.33 -26.94 -27.59
CA VAL A 77 -18.31 -27.46 -26.70
C VAL A 77 -18.89 -27.10 -25.35
N LYS A 78 -19.52 -28.07 -24.70
CA LYS A 78 -19.91 -28.01 -23.31
C LYS A 78 -18.74 -27.36 -22.60
N GLN A 79 -18.94 -26.13 -22.12
CA GLN A 79 -17.96 -25.42 -21.32
C GLN A 79 -17.45 -26.43 -20.28
N PRO A 80 -16.15 -26.78 -20.28
CA PRO A 80 -15.64 -27.61 -19.21
C PRO A 80 -15.69 -26.74 -17.96
N ASP A 81 -16.69 -27.02 -17.13
CA ASP A 81 -16.77 -26.69 -15.71
C ASP A 81 -16.06 -25.40 -15.29
N SER A 82 -16.55 -24.25 -15.76
CA SER A 82 -16.12 -22.94 -15.24
C SER A 82 -16.20 -22.90 -13.71
N ASN A 83 -17.18 -23.60 -13.13
CA ASN A 83 -17.32 -23.75 -11.69
C ASN A 83 -16.19 -24.57 -11.05
N ALA A 84 -15.65 -25.60 -11.70
CA ALA A 84 -14.54 -26.38 -11.15
C ALA A 84 -13.22 -25.59 -11.13
N ALA A 85 -13.01 -24.73 -12.13
CA ALA A 85 -11.87 -23.81 -12.13
C ALA A 85 -11.98 -22.75 -11.01
N VAL A 86 -13.19 -22.25 -10.77
CA VAL A 86 -13.49 -21.30 -9.68
C VAL A 86 -13.34 -21.98 -8.32
N GLU A 87 -13.86 -23.20 -8.14
CA GLU A 87 -13.72 -23.98 -6.90
C GLU A 87 -12.26 -24.22 -6.56
N LYS A 88 -11.47 -24.64 -7.56
CA LYS A 88 -10.02 -24.81 -7.41
C LYS A 88 -9.29 -23.51 -7.07
N LEU A 89 -9.80 -22.38 -7.53
CA LEU A 89 -9.26 -21.06 -7.17
C LEU A 89 -9.57 -20.73 -5.72
N ILE A 90 -10.80 -20.99 -5.26
CA ILE A 90 -11.25 -20.78 -3.88
C ILE A 90 -10.44 -21.66 -2.92
N GLU A 91 -10.25 -22.94 -3.24
CA GLU A 91 -9.40 -23.86 -2.45
C GLU A 91 -7.97 -23.33 -2.33
N LYS A 92 -7.38 -22.84 -3.43
CA LYS A 92 -6.03 -22.25 -3.41
C LYS A 92 -5.95 -20.98 -2.59
N VAL A 93 -6.96 -20.11 -2.66
CA VAL A 93 -7.00 -18.90 -1.84
C VAL A 93 -7.09 -19.27 -0.35
N SER A 94 -7.94 -20.23 0.01
CA SER A 94 -8.06 -20.68 1.40
C SER A 94 -6.77 -21.31 1.94
N ASP A 95 -6.06 -22.11 1.12
CA ASP A 95 -4.77 -22.68 1.51
C ASP A 95 -3.70 -21.58 1.70
N LEU A 96 -3.71 -20.54 0.86
CA LEU A 96 -2.82 -19.40 1.01
C LEU A 96 -3.12 -18.58 2.27
N GLU A 97 -4.39 -18.34 2.58
CA GLU A 97 -4.81 -17.66 3.82
C GLU A 97 -4.28 -18.40 5.05
N ARG A 98 -4.50 -19.72 5.13
CA ARG A 98 -4.00 -20.54 6.24
C ARG A 98 -2.48 -20.48 6.39
N ARG A 99 -1.74 -20.45 5.28
CA ARG A 99 -0.27 -20.35 5.29
C ARG A 99 0.21 -18.96 5.70
N ILE A 100 -0.53 -17.91 5.36
CA ILE A 100 -0.24 -16.54 5.78
C ILE A 100 -0.50 -16.40 7.29
N ASP A 101 -1.63 -16.90 7.77
CA ASP A 101 -1.97 -16.89 9.19
C ASP A 101 -0.92 -17.64 10.01
N GLY A 102 -0.55 -18.86 9.59
CA GLY A 102 0.52 -19.62 10.27
C GLY A 102 1.87 -18.90 10.27
N LYS A 103 2.24 -18.21 9.17
CA LYS A 103 3.50 -17.46 9.11
C LYS A 103 3.47 -16.20 9.99
N ALA A 104 2.31 -15.56 10.12
CA ALA A 104 2.14 -14.43 11.04
C ALA A 104 2.34 -14.88 12.48
N ASP A 105 1.74 -16.02 12.87
CA ASP A 105 1.89 -16.60 14.20
C ASP A 105 3.32 -17.03 14.52
N ASP A 106 4.02 -17.65 13.55
CA ASP A 106 5.41 -18.08 13.70
C ASP A 106 6.37 -16.90 13.94
N VAL A 107 6.22 -15.83 13.14
CA VAL A 107 7.06 -14.63 13.28
C VAL A 107 6.78 -13.92 14.60
N VAL A 108 5.51 -13.81 15.00
CA VAL A 108 5.11 -13.20 16.28
C VAL A 108 5.64 -14.01 17.46
N THR A 109 5.60 -15.34 17.39
CA THR A 109 6.14 -16.23 18.43
C THR A 109 7.65 -16.02 18.59
N TYR A 110 8.39 -15.97 17.48
CA TYR A 110 9.83 -15.68 17.52
C TYR A 110 10.12 -14.30 18.13
N GLN A 111 9.37 -13.26 17.73
CA GLN A 111 9.54 -11.90 18.27
C GLN A 111 9.24 -11.83 19.77
N LEU A 112 8.19 -12.48 20.25
CA LEU A 112 7.86 -12.56 21.68
C LEU A 112 8.97 -13.25 22.48
N LEU A 113 9.50 -14.37 21.99
CA LEU A 113 10.61 -15.06 22.63
C LEU A 113 11.88 -14.20 22.67
N GLN A 114 12.16 -13.46 21.59
CA GLN A 114 13.29 -12.55 21.51
C GLN A 114 13.14 -11.38 22.49
N HIS A 115 11.98 -10.74 22.52
CA HIS A 115 11.70 -9.65 23.45
C HIS A 115 11.79 -10.12 24.92
N ARG A 116 11.33 -11.34 25.21
CA ARG A 116 11.46 -11.91 26.56
C ARG A 116 12.93 -12.06 26.97
N ARG A 117 13.79 -12.56 26.07
CA ARG A 117 15.23 -12.68 26.34
C ARG A 117 15.87 -11.31 26.58
N GLU A 118 15.50 -10.31 25.77
CA GLU A 118 16.02 -8.95 25.90
C GLU A 118 15.59 -8.29 27.23
N ILE A 119 14.34 -8.52 27.67
CA ILE A 119 13.86 -8.09 28.99
C ILE A 119 14.62 -8.80 30.13
N GLU A 120 14.87 -10.11 29.99
CA GLU A 120 15.63 -10.87 30.99
C GLU A 120 17.08 -10.38 31.10
N GLU A 121 17.72 -10.05 29.97
CA GLU A 121 19.07 -9.47 29.93
C GLU A 121 19.11 -8.08 30.57
N LEU A 122 18.20 -7.18 30.20
CA LEU A 122 18.10 -5.85 30.78
C LEU A 122 17.85 -5.91 32.29
N ASN A 123 16.98 -6.80 32.76
CA ASN A 123 16.77 -7.01 34.19
C ASN A 123 18.04 -7.53 34.89
N GLY A 124 18.83 -8.36 34.22
CA GLY A 124 20.14 -8.79 34.72
C GLY A 124 21.11 -7.63 34.90
N GLN A 125 21.21 -6.75 33.90
CA GLN A 125 22.05 -5.54 33.95
C GLN A 125 21.59 -4.58 35.05
N VAL A 126 20.28 -4.37 35.21
CA VAL A 126 19.70 -3.55 36.29
C VAL A 126 20.09 -4.11 37.65
N ARG A 127 19.98 -5.43 37.86
CA ARG A 127 20.41 -6.06 39.13
C ARG A 127 21.89 -5.88 39.39
N GLN A 128 22.73 -6.03 38.38
CA GLN A 128 24.18 -5.81 38.51
C GLN A 128 24.50 -4.36 38.91
N LEU A 129 23.84 -3.39 38.27
CA LEU A 129 23.99 -1.98 38.63
C LEU A 129 23.52 -1.71 40.06
N MET A 130 22.41 -2.29 40.50
CA MET A 130 21.94 -2.17 41.89
C MET A 130 22.97 -2.72 42.87
N THR A 131 23.55 -3.89 42.61
CA THR A 131 24.60 -4.46 43.48
C THR A 131 25.87 -3.60 43.49
N LEU A 132 26.25 -3.01 42.36
CA LEU A 132 27.40 -2.10 42.28
C LEU A 132 27.15 -0.83 43.09
N ILE A 133 25.94 -0.26 43.02
CA ILE A 133 25.57 0.90 43.82
C ILE A 133 25.62 0.56 45.31
N GLU A 134 25.00 -0.56 45.72
CA GLU A 134 24.98 -0.99 47.13
C GLU A 134 26.40 -1.20 47.69
N THR A 135 27.28 -1.83 46.93
CA THR A 135 28.70 -2.01 47.35
C THR A 135 29.46 -0.69 47.44
N LEU A 136 29.21 0.26 46.52
CA LEU A 136 29.83 1.58 46.56
C LEU A 136 29.34 2.41 47.75
N GLU A 137 28.05 2.34 48.06
CA GLU A 137 27.46 3.00 49.23
C GLU A 137 28.07 2.44 50.53
N GLN A 138 28.13 1.11 50.69
CA GLN A 138 28.78 0.48 51.85
C GLN A 138 30.28 0.83 51.98
N GLN A 139 31.00 0.92 50.86
CA GLN A 139 32.40 1.36 50.86
C GLN A 139 32.58 2.83 51.23
N ASN A 140 31.56 3.66 51.01
CA ASN A 140 31.60 5.08 51.35
C ASN A 140 31.25 5.28 52.83
N GLU A 141 30.24 4.58 53.34
CA GLU A 141 29.88 4.58 54.77
C GLU A 141 31.03 4.09 55.65
N SER A 142 31.71 3.00 55.25
CA SER A 142 32.90 2.49 55.97
C SER A 142 34.13 3.40 55.90
N LYS A 143 34.20 4.33 54.94
CA LYS A 143 35.25 5.35 54.88
C LYS A 143 34.93 6.58 55.75
N GLU A 144 33.65 6.91 55.95
CA GLU A 144 33.24 8.01 56.82
C GLU A 144 33.40 7.69 58.32
N GLU A 145 33.40 6.42 58.73
CA GLU A 145 33.63 6.04 60.14
C GLU A 145 35.10 6.11 60.61
N THR A 146 36.06 6.42 59.73
CA THR A 146 37.51 6.47 60.07
C THR A 146 38.11 7.86 60.14
N VAL A 147 37.31 8.93 60.19
CA VAL A 147 37.84 10.28 60.43
C VAL A 147 37.93 10.51 61.94
N PRO A 148 39.13 10.57 62.56
CA PRO A 148 39.23 11.04 63.93
C PRO A 148 38.87 12.53 63.91
N ASP A 149 37.96 12.90 64.79
CA ASP A 149 37.64 14.28 65.14
C ASP A 149 38.92 15.05 65.51
N LEU A 150 39.44 15.84 64.55
CA LEU A 150 40.45 16.86 64.80
C LEU A 150 39.91 18.21 64.31
N SER A 151 38.84 18.68 64.95
CA SER A 151 38.50 20.10 64.92
C SER A 151 39.35 20.87 65.92
N LEU A 152 40.62 21.14 65.61
CA LEU A 152 41.35 22.28 66.19
C LEU A 152 42.43 22.82 65.22
N GLU A 153 42.22 24.09 64.87
CA GLU A 153 43.21 25.14 64.55
C GLU A 153 43.94 25.17 63.18
N GLY A 154 43.72 26.29 62.47
CA GLY A 154 44.77 26.92 61.65
C GLY A 154 44.40 27.25 60.20
N PRO A 155 44.14 28.52 59.84
CA PRO A 155 43.92 28.92 58.46
C PRO A 155 45.26 29.07 57.73
N SER A 156 45.22 28.98 56.40
CA SER A 156 46.26 29.37 55.43
C SER A 156 47.31 28.32 55.02
N LYS A 157 47.03 27.67 53.88
CA LYS A 157 47.94 27.20 52.82
C LYS A 157 47.06 26.35 51.88
N LEU A 158 46.84 26.59 50.59
CA LEU A 158 47.55 27.34 49.57
C LEU A 158 46.54 27.75 48.50
N MET A 159 46.48 29.04 48.23
CA MET A 159 45.77 29.64 47.10
C MET A 159 46.42 29.22 45.77
N ASN A 160 45.66 29.31 44.68
CA ASN A 160 46.13 29.49 43.30
C ASN A 160 46.81 28.30 42.62
N LYS A 161 46.04 27.50 41.85
CA LYS A 161 46.07 27.29 40.37
C LYS A 161 44.71 26.61 40.08
N PHE A 162 43.75 27.16 39.36
CA PHE A 162 43.67 27.26 37.90
C PHE A 162 42.58 28.28 37.54
N LYS A 163 42.93 29.37 36.84
CA LYS A 163 41.96 30.23 36.16
C LYS A 163 42.12 30.10 34.64
N LYS A 164 40.97 30.02 33.94
CA LYS A 164 40.71 30.09 32.47
C LYS A 164 40.89 28.75 31.73
N LYS A 165 39.93 28.25 30.92
CA LYS A 165 39.30 28.89 29.74
C LYS A 165 37.85 28.43 29.49
N LYS A 166 37.05 29.33 28.88
CA LYS A 166 35.72 29.10 28.28
C LYS A 166 35.82 28.11 27.10
N ILE A 167 35.11 26.99 27.15
CA ILE A 167 34.71 26.16 25.98
C ILE A 167 33.31 25.57 26.22
N ILE A 168 32.35 26.40 26.62
CA ILE A 168 30.92 26.05 26.56
C ILE A 168 30.33 26.92 25.46
N GLY A 169 30.28 26.35 24.26
CA GLY A 169 29.78 27.04 23.07
C GLY A 169 30.31 26.40 21.80
N MET A 170 29.99 25.12 21.56
CA MET A 170 30.07 24.50 20.22
C MET A 170 29.46 23.07 20.09
N LEU A 171 28.68 22.55 21.06
CA LEU A 171 28.10 21.20 20.93
C LEU A 171 26.57 21.11 21.09
N PHE A 172 25.86 22.24 21.03
CA PHE A 172 24.41 22.25 20.79
C PHE A 172 24.08 23.19 19.64
N GLY A 173 24.50 22.75 18.46
CA GLY A 173 24.26 23.39 17.18
C GLY A 173 24.29 22.34 16.08
N PHE A 174 23.38 21.38 16.16
CA PHE A 174 22.64 20.73 15.07
C PHE A 174 21.52 19.87 15.66
#